data_AF-A0A7X3HQ65-F1
#
_entry.id   AF-A0A7X3HQ65-F1
#
_cell.length_a   1.000
_cell.length_b   1.000
_cell.length_c   1.000
_cell.angle_alpha   90.00
_cell.angle_beta   90.00
_cell.angle_gamma   90.00
#
_symmetry.space_group_name_H-M   'P 1'
#
loop_
_entity.id
_entity.type
_entity.pdbx_description
1 polymer ?
#
loop_
_entity_poly.entity_id
_entity_poly.type
_entity_poly.pdbx_seq_one_letter_code
_entity_poly.pdbx_strand_id
1 'polypeptide(L)' 'MVPCELCKSLLGRPGYVPPHPRLLRTDDGLPHGRHAGKQVFVYRCQHCQQMIALSTRDDGSDIWTGHDGPGR' A
#
# COMPACT_ATOMS: atom_id res chain seq x y z
N MET A 1 -7.43 7.50 13.39
CA MET A 1 -7.89 6.12 13.08
C MET A 1 -6.74 5.17 13.36
N VAL A 2 -6.94 4.12 14.16
CA VAL A 2 -5.87 3.15 14.49
C VAL A 2 -5.79 2.09 13.39
N PRO A 3 -4.61 1.82 12.80
CA PRO A 3 -4.47 0.75 11.82
C PRO A 3 -4.70 -0.61 12.48
N CYS A 4 -5.47 -1.46 11.82
CA CYS A 4 -5.68 -2.84 12.27
C CYS A 4 -4.35 -3.62 12.23
N GLU A 5 -4.27 -4.69 13.00
CA GLU A 5 -3.07 -5.53 13.08
C GLU A 5 -2.63 -6.10 11.73
N LEU A 6 -3.60 -6.33 10.82
CA LEU A 6 -3.33 -6.78 9.46
C LEU A 6 -2.60 -5.73 8.63
N CYS A 7 -3.07 -4.48 8.65
CA CYS A 7 -2.37 -3.38 7.97
C CYS A 7 -1.00 -3.16 8.59
N LYS A 8 -0.88 -3.14 9.92
CA LYS A 8 0.41 -3.04 10.61
C LYS A 8 1.37 -4.18 10.25
N SER A 9 0.85 -5.40 10.08
CA SER A 9 1.64 -6.57 9.71
C SER A 9 2.07 -6.57 8.24
N LEU A 10 1.34 -5.87 7.37
CA LEU A 10 1.70 -5.66 5.97
C LEU A 10 2.80 -4.60 5.84
N LEU A 11 2.74 -3.53 6.64
CA LEU A 11 3.74 -2.47 6.62
C LEU A 11 5.17 -3.01 6.86
N GLY A 12 6.09 -2.67 5.97
CA GLY A 12 7.48 -3.13 6.04
C GLY A 12 7.72 -4.56 5.52
N ARG A 13 6.70 -5.25 4.99
CA ARG A 13 6.87 -6.54 4.32
C ARG A 13 7.22 -6.35 2.83
N PRO A 14 8.07 -7.21 2.27
CA PRO A 14 8.28 -7.29 0.83
C PRO A 14 7.00 -7.80 0.11
N GLY A 15 6.70 -7.22 -1.03
CA GLY A 15 5.41 -7.21 -1.75
C GLY A 15 5.02 -8.49 -2.48
N TYR A 16 5.49 -9.64 -2.01
CA TYR A 16 5.00 -10.94 -2.47
C TYR A 16 3.79 -11.44 -1.66
N VAL A 17 3.43 -10.75 -0.56
CA VAL A 17 2.31 -11.13 0.28
C VAL A 17 1.00 -10.62 -0.33
N PRO A 18 0.05 -11.50 -0.68
CA PRO A 18 -1.24 -11.06 -1.21
C PRO A 18 -1.94 -10.20 -0.16
N PRO A 19 -2.53 -9.06 -0.56
CA PRO A 19 -3.31 -8.23 0.35
C PRO A 19 -4.43 -9.07 0.97
N HIS A 20 -4.68 -8.89 2.27
CA HIS A 20 -5.80 -9.58 2.92
C HIS A 20 -7.12 -9.18 2.21
N PRO A 21 -8.16 -10.05 2.17
CA PRO A 21 -9.35 -9.86 1.32
C PRO A 21 -10.13 -8.56 1.57
N ARG A 22 -9.89 -7.89 2.69
CA ARG A 22 -10.50 -6.59 3.07
C ARG A 22 -9.73 -5.37 2.57
N LEU A 23 -8.59 -5.55 1.91
CA LEU A 23 -7.77 -4.48 1.37
C LEU A 23 -8.15 -4.29 -0.10
N LEU A 24 -8.84 -3.20 -0.39
CA LEU A 24 -9.22 -2.87 -1.76
C LEU A 24 -8.17 -1.96 -2.37
N ARG A 25 -7.85 -2.21 -3.63
CA ARG A 25 -7.04 -1.28 -4.41
C ARG A 25 -7.88 -0.05 -4.69
N THR A 26 -7.38 1.12 -4.32
CA THR A 26 -8.12 2.38 -4.50
C THR A 26 -8.03 2.88 -5.93
N ASP A 27 -6.99 2.43 -6.65
CA ASP A 27 -6.76 2.76 -8.04
C ASP A 27 -7.27 1.61 -8.94
N ASP A 28 -7.96 1.96 -10.03
CA ASP A 28 -8.68 1.05 -10.93
C ASP A 28 -7.72 0.24 -11.85
N GLY A 29 -6.64 -0.24 -11.27
CA GLY A 29 -5.56 -0.93 -11.99
C GLY A 29 -4.43 -0.02 -12.49
N LEU A 30 -4.56 1.30 -12.36
CA LEU A 30 -3.51 2.25 -12.72
C LEU A 30 -2.55 2.50 -11.54
N PRO A 31 -1.25 2.68 -11.79
CA PRO A 31 -0.33 3.14 -10.76
C PRO A 31 -0.65 4.61 -10.43
N HIS A 32 -0.87 4.91 -9.15
CA HIS A 32 -1.24 6.25 -8.66
C HIS A 32 -0.20 7.32 -9.04
N GLY A 33 1.05 6.89 -9.24
CA GLY A 33 2.08 7.70 -9.87
C GLY A 33 3.22 6.83 -10.34
N ARG A 34 3.78 7.16 -11.51
CA ARG A 34 5.08 6.66 -11.97
C ARG A 34 6.13 7.70 -11.60
N HIS A 35 6.44 7.84 -10.32
CA HIS A 35 7.52 8.72 -9.89
C HIS A 35 8.87 8.00 -10.14
N ALA A 36 9.63 8.51 -11.12
CA ALA A 36 10.98 8.04 -11.43
C ALA A 36 11.09 6.51 -11.71
N GLY A 37 10.17 5.97 -12.52
CA GLY A 37 10.19 4.56 -12.93
C GLY A 37 9.68 3.56 -11.88
N LYS A 38 9.31 4.03 -10.69
CA LYS A 38 8.77 3.21 -9.60
C LYS A 38 7.25 3.15 -9.71
N GLN A 39 6.69 1.95 -9.66
CA GLN A 39 5.24 1.75 -9.66
C GLN A 39 4.74 1.87 -8.22
N VAL A 40 3.70 2.69 -8.03
CA VAL A 40 3.06 2.85 -6.72
C VAL A 40 1.59 2.52 -6.83
N PHE A 41 1.12 1.55 -6.05
CA PHE A 41 -0.27 1.14 -5.99
C PHE A 41 -0.84 1.43 -4.62
N VAL A 42 -1.89 2.25 -4.56
CA VAL A 42 -2.55 2.61 -3.31
C VAL A 42 -3.70 1.66 -3.03
N TYR A 43 -3.78 1.20 -1.79
CA TYR A 43 -4.81 0.33 -1.29
C TYR A 43 -5.46 0.92 -0.05
N ARG A 44 -6.79 0.82 0.04
CA ARG A 44 -7.59 1.21 1.18
C ARG A 44 -8.17 -0.02 1.88
N CYS A 45 -7.92 -0.12 3.17
CA CYS A 45 -8.52 -1.15 4.01
C CYS A 45 -9.99 -0.82 4.27
N GLN A 46 -10.93 -1.68 3.89
CA GLN A 46 -12.34 -1.47 4.25
C GLN A 46 -12.62 -1.60 5.75
N HIS A 47 -11.73 -2.27 6.49
CA HIS A 47 -11.94 -2.52 7.92
C HIS A 47 -11.53 -1.33 8.80
N CYS A 48 -10.29 -0.84 8.65
CA CYS A 48 -9.78 0.30 9.43
C CYS A 48 -9.73 1.62 8.65
N GLN A 49 -10.14 1.60 7.37
CA GLN A 49 -10.14 2.74 6.45
C GLN A 49 -8.75 3.35 6.18
N GLN A 50 -7.68 2.70 6.64
CA GLN A 50 -6.31 3.13 6.42
C GLN A 50 -5.87 2.87 4.98
N MET A 51 -5.00 3.76 4.49
CA MET A 51 -4.40 3.65 3.17
C MET A 51 -2.96 3.18 3.30
N ILE A 52 -2.60 2.18 2.51
CA ILE A 52 -1.23 1.69 2.38
C ILE A 52 -0.86 1.66 0.91
N ALA A 53 0.39 1.93 0.61
CA ALA A 53 0.91 1.92 -0.75
C ALA A 53 1.86 0.72 -0.93
N LEU A 54 1.80 0.10 -2.09
CA LEU A 54 2.79 -0.86 -2.55
C LEU A 54 3.68 -0.13 -3.54
N SER A 55 4.96 0.04 -3.19
CA SER A 55 5.94 0.72 -4.04
C SER A 55 7.01 -0.25 -4.50
N THR A 56 7.32 -0.27 -5.79
CA THR A 56 8.44 -1.05 -6.33
C THR A 56 9.75 -0.27 -6.12
N ARG A 57 10.72 -0.86 -5.40
CA ARG A 57 12.08 -0.30 -5.27
C ARG A 57 12.86 -0.45 -6.58
N ASP A 58 13.97 0.26 -6.63
CA ASP A 58 14.95 0.19 -7.73
C ASP A 58 15.46 -1.24 -7.97
N ASP A 59 15.58 -2.00 -6.89
CA ASP A 59 16.03 -3.40 -6.86
C ASP A 59 14.95 -4.40 -7.37
N GLY A 60 13.84 -3.91 -7.93
CA GLY A 60 12.71 -4.73 -8.37
C GLY A 60 11.87 -5.32 -7.23
N SER A 61 12.25 -5.09 -5.98
CA SER A 61 11.49 -5.54 -4.81
C SER A 61 10.32 -4.62 -4.51
N ASP A 62 9.12 -5.15 -4.51
CA ASP A 62 7.93 -4.45 -4.01
C ASP A 62 7.99 -4.34 -2.48
N ILE A 63 7.55 -3.22 -1.91
CA ILE A 63 7.47 -3.03 -0.46
C ILE A 63 6.18 -2.30 -0.08
N TRP A 64 5.53 -2.79 0.98
CA TRP A 64 4.37 -2.15 1.57
C TRP A 64 4.80 -1.01 2.48
N THR A 65 4.36 0.19 2.16
CA THR A 65 4.60 1.42 2.91
C THR A 65 3.28 2.03 3.37
N GLY A 66 3.33 2.74 4.49
CA GLY A 66 2.16 3.47 4.97
C GLY A 66 1.91 4.63 4.04
N HIS A 67 0.71 4.70 3.45
CA HIS A 67 0.27 5.93 2.80
C HIS A 67 -0.32 6.80 3.89
N ASP A 68 0.56 7.38 4.70
CA ASP A 68 0.20 8.52 5.54
C ASP A 68 -0.06 9.65 4.55
N GLY A 69 -1.32 9.77 4.11
CA GLY A 69 -1.77 10.99 3.44
C GLY A 69 -1.36 12.14 4.35
N PRO A 70 -0.74 13.20 3.81
CA PRO A 70 -0.11 14.24 4.62
C PRO A 70 -1.07 14.65 5.72
N GLY A 71 -0.66 14.39 6.96
CA GLY A 71 -1.45 14.76 8.11
C GLY A 71 -1.80 16.24 8.00
N ARG A 72 -3.11 16.48 8.00
CA ARG A 72 -3.81 17.76 8.26
C ARG A 72 -4.24 18.59 7.05
#